data_AF-A0A970RDG9-F1
#
_entry.id   AF-A0A970RDG9-F1
#
_cell.length_a   1.000
_cell.length_b   1.000
_cell.length_c   1.000
_cell.angle_alpha   90.00
_cell.angle_beta   90.00
_cell.angle_gamma   90.00
#
_symmetry.space_group_name_H-M   'P 1'
#
loop_
_entity.id
_entity.type
_entity.pdbx_description
1 polymer ?
#
loop_
_entity_poly.entity_id
_entity_poly.type
_entity_poly.pdbx_seq_one_letter_code
_entity_poly.pdbx_strand_id
1 'polypeptide(L)'
;MLTIIAMLALYKNLVQVAVVATQDANHDGGLASALLTAQLELQSAGFGMEETATDNIRLPNNAESTYILWRYKNLDSSQTSCNGLLAREHPEKTEQKNRTLTLLHQPNCSSYPSATDSTLAGWATITNLAILAPETSVLFSRTDPLKCSNFSVGNDFKHPLITITAMSSSALANSVEDGLKIRYTVCLSNIRS
;
A
#
# COMPACT_ATOMS: atom_id res chain seq x y z
N MET A 1 17.22 15.15 -49.15
CA MET A 1 17.63 15.84 -47.89
C MET A 1 16.46 16.01 -46.93
N LEU A 2 15.34 16.65 -47.33
CA LEU A 2 14.16 16.83 -46.46
C LEU A 2 13.53 15.51 -45.96
N THR A 3 13.49 14.48 -46.79
CA THR A 3 12.95 13.15 -46.43
C THR A 3 13.75 12.45 -45.35
N ILE A 4 15.09 12.59 -45.36
CA ILE A 4 15.98 12.01 -44.37
C ILE A 4 15.78 12.70 -43.02
N ILE A 5 15.66 14.04 -43.01
CA ILE A 5 15.38 14.81 -41.79
C ILE A 5 14.02 14.42 -41.20
N ALA A 6 13.00 14.23 -42.05
CA ALA A 6 11.69 13.77 -41.62
C ALA A 6 11.74 12.36 -40.99
N MET A 7 12.48 11.42 -41.60
CA MET A 7 12.67 10.07 -41.04
C MET A 7 13.42 10.09 -39.71
N LEU A 8 14.45 10.93 -39.56
CA LEU A 8 15.17 11.09 -38.29
C LEU A 8 14.29 11.69 -37.19
N ALA A 9 13.45 12.68 -37.50
CA ALA A 9 12.52 13.27 -36.55
C ALA A 9 11.48 12.23 -36.07
N LEU A 10 10.96 11.42 -36.99
CA LEU A 10 9.99 10.37 -36.69
C LEU A 10 10.61 9.26 -35.83
N TYR A 11 11.83 8.83 -36.17
CA TYR A 11 12.60 7.87 -35.36
C TYR A 11 12.87 8.39 -33.95
N LYS A 12 13.31 9.65 -33.81
CA LYS A 12 13.55 10.26 -32.50
C LYS A 12 12.29 10.28 -31.65
N ASN A 13 11.14 10.64 -32.22
CA ASN A 13 9.86 10.63 -31.52
C ASN A 13 9.47 9.21 -31.09
N LEU A 14 9.62 8.21 -31.95
CA LEU A 14 9.32 6.82 -31.61
C LEU A 14 10.20 6.30 -30.46
N VAL A 15 11.51 6.57 -30.51
CA VAL A 15 12.43 6.17 -29.44
C VAL A 15 12.06 6.87 -28.13
N GLN A 16 11.75 8.17 -28.18
CA GLN A 16 11.35 8.92 -26.98
C GLN A 16 10.06 8.35 -26.37
N VAL A 17 9.05 8.05 -27.19
CA VAL A 17 7.81 7.42 -26.73
C VAL A 17 8.06 6.05 -26.14
N ALA A 18 8.91 5.23 -26.76
CA ALA A 18 9.25 3.90 -26.26
C ALA A 18 9.96 3.95 -24.89
N VAL A 19 10.87 4.92 -24.70
CA VAL A 19 11.56 5.12 -23.41
C VAL A 19 10.57 5.50 -22.32
N VAL A 20 9.68 6.46 -22.58
CA VAL A 20 8.67 6.90 -21.61
C VAL A 20 7.73 5.75 -21.27
N ALA A 21 7.21 5.03 -22.27
CA ALA A 21 6.33 3.88 -22.05
C ALA A 21 6.99 2.77 -21.23
N THR A 22 8.29 2.55 -21.43
CA THR A 22 9.05 1.55 -20.65
C THR A 22 9.22 2.00 -19.19
N GLN A 23 9.48 3.30 -18.96
CA GLN A 23 9.57 3.85 -17.60
C GLN A 23 8.24 3.75 -16.86
N ASP A 24 7.14 4.10 -17.53
CA ASP A 24 5.80 4.00 -16.97
C ASP A 24 5.41 2.56 -16.64
N ALA A 25 5.69 1.62 -17.55
CA ALA A 25 5.41 0.20 -17.32
C ALA A 25 6.21 -0.36 -16.12
N ASN A 26 7.47 0.03 -15.96
CA ASN A 26 8.28 -0.37 -14.82
C ASN A 26 7.78 0.23 -13.51
N HIS A 27 7.34 1.49 -13.52
CA HIS A 27 6.75 2.14 -12.35
C HIS A 27 5.47 1.43 -11.90
N ASP A 28 4.55 1.20 -12.83
CA ASP A 28 3.26 0.55 -12.57
C ASP A 28 3.46 -0.92 -12.13
N GLY A 29 4.41 -1.63 -12.74
CA GLY A 29 4.77 -3.00 -12.34
C GLY A 29 5.32 -3.08 -10.92
N GLY A 30 6.23 -2.17 -10.55
CA GLY A 30 6.78 -2.08 -9.20
C GLY A 30 5.71 -1.73 -8.16
N LEU A 31 4.84 -0.77 -8.50
CA LEU A 31 3.71 -0.38 -7.65
C LEU A 31 2.72 -1.53 -7.45
N ALA A 32 2.32 -2.21 -8.53
CA ALA A 32 1.40 -3.35 -8.45
C ALA A 32 1.97 -4.49 -7.60
N SER A 33 3.25 -4.83 -7.77
CA SER A 33 3.90 -5.86 -6.96
C SER A 33 3.96 -5.47 -5.47
N ALA A 34 4.27 -4.21 -5.16
CA ALA A 34 4.35 -3.73 -3.79
C ALA A 34 2.97 -3.71 -3.11
N LEU A 35 1.92 -3.30 -3.83
CA LEU A 35 0.55 -3.32 -3.34
C LEU A 35 0.02 -4.74 -3.13
N LEU A 36 0.41 -5.69 -3.99
CA LEU A 36 0.07 -7.09 -3.81
C LEU A 36 0.73 -7.67 -2.55
N THR A 37 2.03 -7.41 -2.35
CA THR A 37 2.72 -7.83 -1.12
C THR A 37 2.08 -7.18 0.11
N ALA A 38 1.75 -5.90 0.04
CA ALA A 38 1.03 -5.20 1.11
C ALA A 38 -0.33 -5.84 1.42
N GLN A 39 -1.09 -6.26 0.39
CA GLN A 39 -2.34 -6.97 0.55
C GLN A 39 -2.15 -8.33 1.25
N LEU A 40 -1.14 -9.10 0.84
CA LEU A 40 -0.83 -10.40 1.46
C LEU A 40 -0.46 -10.23 2.94
N GLU A 41 0.38 -9.25 3.26
CA GLU A 41 0.76 -8.94 4.64
C GLU A 41 -0.46 -8.51 5.47
N LEU A 42 -1.37 -7.71 4.90
CA LEU A 42 -2.60 -7.28 5.58
C LEU A 42 -3.57 -8.42 5.88
N GLN A 43 -3.56 -9.52 5.11
CA GLN A 43 -4.41 -10.68 5.42
C GLN A 43 -4.05 -11.35 6.76
N SER A 44 -2.83 -11.14 7.25
CA SER A 44 -2.42 -11.60 8.59
C SER A 44 -3.10 -10.82 9.73
N ALA A 45 -3.72 -9.68 9.45
CA ALA A 45 -4.33 -8.84 10.46
C ALA A 45 -5.40 -9.61 11.26
N GLY A 46 -5.30 -9.54 12.59
CA GLY A 46 -6.19 -10.23 13.53
C GLY A 46 -5.97 -11.74 13.63
N PHE A 47 -4.99 -12.32 12.94
CA PHE A 47 -4.75 -13.76 13.01
C PHE A 47 -4.43 -14.21 14.44
N GLY A 48 -5.16 -15.20 14.95
CA GLY A 48 -4.96 -15.78 16.28
C GLY A 48 -5.31 -14.85 17.46
N MET A 49 -6.03 -13.75 17.20
CA MET A 49 -6.52 -12.79 18.22
C MET A 49 -8.01 -13.01 18.50
N GLU A 50 -8.50 -12.51 19.63
CA GLU A 50 -9.96 -12.48 19.90
C GLU A 50 -10.68 -11.57 18.89
N GLU A 51 -11.88 -11.97 18.48
CA GLU A 51 -12.57 -11.45 17.28
C GLU A 51 -13.10 -10.01 17.43
N THR A 52 -13.07 -9.41 18.63
CA THR A 52 -13.57 -8.05 18.89
C THR A 52 -12.65 -6.99 18.25
N ALA A 53 -13.11 -6.46 17.12
CA ALA A 53 -12.32 -5.89 16.04
C ALA A 53 -11.72 -4.48 16.16
N THR A 54 -12.12 -3.66 17.13
CA THR A 54 -11.70 -2.24 17.11
C THR A 54 -10.23 -2.04 17.47
N ASP A 55 -9.64 -2.94 18.24
CA ASP A 55 -8.32 -2.73 18.83
C ASP A 55 -7.19 -3.46 18.07
N ASN A 56 -7.53 -4.29 17.09
CA ASN A 56 -6.55 -5.10 16.34
C ASN A 56 -6.01 -4.38 15.10
N ILE A 57 -6.63 -3.29 14.67
CA ILE A 57 -6.24 -2.48 13.52
C ILE A 57 -6.32 -1.00 13.84
N ARG A 58 -5.31 -0.23 13.39
CA ARG A 58 -5.27 1.22 13.55
C ARG A 58 -5.07 1.92 12.22
N LEU A 59 -6.06 2.76 11.89
CA LEU A 59 -5.93 3.87 10.93
C LEU A 59 -6.23 5.17 11.68
N PRO A 60 -5.46 6.25 11.48
CA PRO A 60 -5.56 7.48 12.26
C PRO A 60 -6.96 8.09 12.32
N ASN A 61 -7.80 8.00 11.27
CA ASN A 61 -9.11 8.69 11.23
C ASN A 61 -10.23 7.98 10.43
N ASN A 62 -10.13 6.68 10.12
CA ASN A 62 -11.01 5.96 9.15
C ASN A 62 -11.09 6.59 7.73
N ALA A 63 -10.57 7.79 7.52
CA ALA A 63 -10.31 8.44 6.25
C ALA A 63 -8.93 8.05 5.69
N GLU A 64 -8.64 8.47 4.46
CA GLU A 64 -7.38 8.24 3.76
C GLU A 64 -6.16 8.57 4.65
N SER A 65 -5.37 7.56 4.99
CA SER A 65 -4.16 7.67 5.80
C SER A 65 -2.93 7.21 5.03
N THR A 66 -1.76 7.70 5.43
CA THR A 66 -0.47 7.28 4.85
C THR A 66 0.10 6.04 5.53
N TYR A 67 -0.53 5.55 6.60
CA TYR A 67 -0.12 4.34 7.28
C TYR A 67 -1.32 3.54 7.78
N ILE A 68 -1.07 2.25 7.98
CA ILE A 68 -1.98 1.29 8.57
C ILE A 68 -1.17 0.34 9.45
N LEU A 69 -1.65 0.10 10.67
CA LEU A 69 -0.98 -0.77 11.65
C LEU A 69 -1.95 -1.87 12.07
N TRP A 70 -1.46 -3.08 12.28
CA TRP A 70 -2.27 -4.19 12.73
C TRP A 70 -1.50 -5.16 13.62
N ARG A 71 -2.27 -5.96 14.36
CA ARG A 71 -1.78 -6.99 15.28
C ARG A 71 -2.07 -8.37 14.73
N TYR A 72 -1.21 -9.31 15.09
CA TYR A 72 -1.42 -10.73 14.86
C TYR A 72 -0.66 -11.53 15.92
N LYS A 73 -1.12 -12.76 16.17
CA LYS A 73 -0.42 -13.70 17.04
C LYS A 73 0.63 -14.45 16.23
N ASN A 74 1.89 -14.35 16.65
CA ASN A 74 2.95 -15.12 16.04
C ASN A 74 2.84 -16.58 16.50
N LEU A 75 2.88 -17.52 15.55
CA LEU A 75 2.80 -18.95 15.81
C LEU A 75 4.03 -19.48 16.57
N ASP A 76 5.20 -18.88 16.35
CA ASP A 76 6.47 -19.37 16.89
C ASP A 76 6.66 -19.02 18.37
N SER A 77 6.16 -17.86 18.81
CA SER A 77 6.40 -17.34 20.16
C SER A 77 5.14 -17.26 21.03
N SER A 78 3.96 -17.50 20.47
CA SER A 78 2.65 -17.24 21.09
C SER A 78 2.49 -15.79 21.61
N GLN A 79 3.40 -14.88 21.25
CA GLN A 79 3.35 -13.47 21.57
C GLN A 79 2.59 -12.71 20.48
N THR A 80 2.02 -11.56 20.86
CA THR A 80 1.38 -10.66 19.89
C THR A 80 2.44 -9.79 19.23
N SER A 81 2.56 -9.94 17.91
CA SER A 81 3.41 -9.12 17.07
C SER A 81 2.58 -8.11 16.29
N CYS A 82 3.23 -7.05 15.85
CA CYS A 82 2.62 -5.96 15.11
C CYS A 82 3.33 -5.76 13.78
N ASN A 83 2.55 -5.64 12.71
CA ASN A 83 3.03 -5.24 11.40
C ASN A 83 2.31 -3.95 10.99
N GLY A 84 2.96 -3.22 10.10
CA GLY A 84 2.43 -1.94 9.63
C GLY A 84 2.92 -1.63 8.23
N LEU A 85 2.13 -0.88 7.48
CA LEU A 85 2.54 -0.30 6.21
C LEU A 85 2.61 1.20 6.37
N LEU A 86 3.66 1.79 5.82
CA LEU A 86 3.87 3.23 5.82
C LEU A 86 4.24 3.69 4.42
N ALA A 87 3.43 4.59 3.88
CA ALA A 87 3.76 5.42 2.74
C ALA A 87 4.45 6.69 3.26
N ARG A 88 5.75 6.83 3.00
CA ARG A 88 6.53 8.00 3.42
C ARG A 88 7.42 8.51 2.30
N GLU A 89 7.89 9.74 2.45
CA GLU A 89 9.02 10.24 1.66
C GLU A 89 10.25 9.34 1.93
N HIS A 90 10.97 8.96 0.86
CA HIS A 90 12.20 8.20 0.94
C HIS A 90 13.19 9.01 1.78
N PRO A 91 13.89 8.41 2.75
CA PRO A 91 14.82 9.11 3.64
C PRO A 91 16.06 9.72 2.95
N GLU A 92 16.22 9.57 1.63
CA GLU A 92 17.39 10.09 0.91
C GLU A 92 17.18 11.57 0.56
N LYS A 93 18.20 12.39 0.86
CA LYS A 93 18.22 13.84 0.60
C LYS A 93 18.58 14.16 -0.85
N THR A 94 17.93 13.53 -1.81
CA THR A 94 18.00 13.96 -3.22
C THR A 94 16.93 15.02 -3.50
N GLU A 95 17.22 16.01 -4.34
CA GLU A 95 16.32 17.13 -4.67
C GLU A 95 14.94 16.68 -5.19
N GLN A 96 14.83 15.45 -5.68
CA GLN A 96 13.57 14.74 -5.87
C GLN A 96 13.35 13.75 -4.72
N LYS A 97 12.39 14.09 -3.86
CA LYS A 97 11.95 13.24 -2.76
C LYS A 97 11.10 12.10 -3.29
N ASN A 98 11.75 11.02 -3.73
CA ASN A 98 11.06 9.78 -4.05
C ASN A 98 10.18 9.35 -2.87
N ARG A 99 9.07 8.65 -3.12
CA ARG A 99 8.24 8.09 -2.05
C ARG A 99 8.55 6.62 -1.89
N THR A 100 8.26 6.06 -0.73
CA THR A 100 8.48 4.65 -0.42
C THR A 100 7.29 4.08 0.29
N LEU A 101 6.93 2.86 -0.10
CA LEU A 101 6.05 2.02 0.68
C LEU A 101 6.92 1.07 1.49
N THR A 102 6.86 1.19 2.82
CA THR A 102 7.72 0.45 3.75
C THR A 102 6.88 -0.48 4.61
N LEU A 103 7.36 -1.72 4.79
CA LEU A 103 6.83 -2.66 5.77
C LEU A 103 7.53 -2.45 7.12
N LEU A 104 6.73 -2.28 8.16
CA LEU A 104 7.14 -2.06 9.52
C LEU A 104 6.83 -3.28 10.38
N HIS A 105 7.65 -3.52 11.39
CA HIS A 105 7.44 -4.57 12.38
C HIS A 105 7.78 -4.11 13.79
N GLN A 106 6.99 -4.59 14.73
CA GLN A 106 7.20 -4.44 16.16
C GLN A 106 6.98 -5.80 16.83
N PRO A 107 8.03 -6.40 17.43
CA PRO A 107 7.96 -7.77 17.94
C PRO A 107 7.03 -7.92 19.16
N ASN A 108 6.86 -6.85 19.94
CA ASN A 108 6.02 -6.81 21.14
C ASN A 108 4.97 -5.72 21.00
N CYS A 109 3.78 -6.08 20.54
CA CYS A 109 2.66 -5.16 20.50
C CYS A 109 1.80 -5.30 21.76
N SER A 110 1.50 -4.18 22.40
CA SER A 110 0.55 -4.11 23.52
C SER A 110 -0.87 -4.46 23.07
N SER A 111 -1.88 -4.22 23.90
CA SER A 111 -3.30 -4.47 23.59
C SER A 111 -3.84 -3.75 22.34
N TYR A 112 -3.08 -2.82 21.74
CA TYR A 112 -3.49 -2.05 20.57
C TYR A 112 -2.26 -1.57 19.76
N PRO A 113 -2.30 -1.54 18.40
CA PRO A 113 -1.20 -1.05 17.59
C PRO A 113 -1.17 0.48 17.64
N SER A 114 -0.51 1.05 18.66
CA SER A 114 -0.37 2.50 18.79
C SER A 114 0.82 3.06 18.02
N ALA A 115 0.58 4.14 17.27
CA ALA A 115 1.60 5.14 17.00
C ALA A 115 1.47 6.23 18.07
N THR A 116 2.48 6.42 18.91
CA THR A 116 2.56 7.58 19.82
C THR A 116 2.81 8.84 19.00
N ASP A 117 1.80 9.71 18.91
CA ASP A 117 1.86 11.07 18.33
C ASP A 117 2.78 11.22 17.13
N SER A 118 2.25 11.01 15.92
CA SER A 118 2.90 11.26 14.61
C SER A 118 4.26 10.56 14.36
N THR A 119 4.80 9.86 15.34
CA THR A 119 6.07 9.14 15.26
C THR A 119 5.78 7.66 15.48
N LEU A 120 6.16 6.84 14.50
CA LEU A 120 6.14 5.38 14.62
C LEU A 120 7.30 4.90 15.51
N ALA A 121 7.48 5.55 16.67
CA ALA A 121 8.53 5.24 17.62
C ALA A 121 8.36 3.80 18.13
N GLY A 122 9.41 2.99 18.01
CA GLY A 122 9.39 1.56 18.36
C GLY A 122 9.09 0.61 17.20
N TRP A 123 8.73 1.13 16.01
CA TRP A 123 8.57 0.33 14.81
C TRP A 123 9.87 0.23 14.02
N ALA A 124 10.34 -0.99 13.79
CA ALA A 124 11.49 -1.25 12.93
C ALA A 124 11.03 -1.32 11.46
N THR A 125 11.79 -0.71 10.57
CA THR A 125 11.62 -0.96 9.12
C THR A 125 12.17 -2.33 8.80
N ILE A 126 11.32 -3.24 8.31
CA ILE A 126 11.78 -4.54 7.80
C ILE A 126 12.37 -4.33 6.41
N THR A 127 11.56 -3.77 5.50
CA THR A 127 11.89 -3.68 4.09
C THR A 127 11.11 -2.56 3.41
N ASN A 128 11.67 -2.04 2.32
CA ASN A 128 10.98 -1.14 1.41
C ASN A 128 10.37 -2.00 0.29
N LEU A 129 9.03 -2.00 0.19
CA LEU A 129 8.29 -2.78 -0.81
C LEU A 129 8.43 -2.18 -2.22
N ALA A 130 8.46 -0.85 -2.32
CA ALA A 130 8.74 -0.14 -3.55
C ALA A 130 9.31 1.25 -3.30
N ILE A 131 10.12 1.72 -4.26
CA ILE A 131 10.49 3.11 -4.44
C ILE A 131 9.57 3.67 -5.53
N LEU A 132 8.81 4.69 -5.18
CA LEU A 132 7.77 5.31 -5.98
C LEU A 132 8.24 6.68 -6.46
N ALA A 133 7.68 7.11 -7.59
CA ALA A 133 7.85 8.46 -8.08
C ALA A 133 7.39 9.47 -7.00
N PRO A 134 7.99 10.67 -6.95
CA PRO A 134 7.70 11.67 -5.91
C PRO A 134 6.21 12.06 -5.83
N GLU A 135 5.53 12.07 -6.98
CA GLU A 135 4.13 12.43 -7.07
C GLU A 135 3.19 11.29 -6.62
N THR A 136 3.62 10.03 -6.69
CA THR A 136 2.80 8.86 -6.36
C THR A 136 2.44 8.86 -4.88
N SER A 137 1.17 9.09 -4.54
CA SER A 137 0.67 8.88 -3.17
C SER A 137 0.09 7.48 -3.02
N VAL A 138 0.31 6.86 -1.86
CA VAL A 138 -0.36 5.63 -1.44
C VAL A 138 -1.16 5.96 -0.20
N LEU A 139 -2.45 5.65 -0.26
CA LEU A 139 -3.43 5.98 0.77
C LEU A 139 -4.16 4.71 1.20
N PHE A 140 -4.40 4.61 2.49
CA PHE A 140 -5.15 3.52 3.11
C PHE A 140 -6.47 4.08 3.60
N SER A 141 -7.58 3.45 3.23
CA SER A 141 -8.90 3.81 3.75
C SER A 141 -9.62 2.58 4.28
N ARG A 142 -10.46 2.80 5.29
CA ARG A 142 -11.32 1.76 5.86
C ARG A 142 -12.74 2.00 5.39
N THR A 143 -13.35 0.99 4.80
CA THR A 143 -14.77 1.00 4.43
C THR A 143 -15.59 0.30 5.50
N ASP A 144 -16.87 0.65 5.59
CA ASP A 144 -17.80 0.02 6.52
C ASP A 144 -17.78 -1.51 6.41
N PRO A 145 -17.91 -2.22 7.54
CA PRO A 145 -17.84 -3.67 7.56
C PRO A 145 -18.92 -4.29 6.65
N LEU A 146 -18.49 -5.05 5.65
CA LEU A 146 -19.35 -5.77 4.72
C LEU A 146 -19.21 -7.28 4.94
N LYS A 147 -20.19 -8.04 4.48
CA LYS A 147 -20.05 -9.50 4.37
C LYS A 147 -19.03 -9.78 3.28
N CYS A 148 -17.81 -10.14 3.67
CA CYS A 148 -16.74 -10.50 2.75
C CYS A 148 -15.96 -11.70 3.30
N SER A 149 -15.37 -12.48 2.40
CA SER A 149 -14.58 -13.67 2.74
C SER A 149 -13.44 -13.78 1.73
N ASN A 150 -12.25 -14.13 2.20
CA ASN A 150 -11.07 -14.27 1.34
C ASN A 150 -11.14 -15.51 0.42
N PHE A 151 -12.05 -16.46 0.69
CA PHE A 151 -12.08 -17.76 0.01
C PHE A 151 -13.48 -18.23 -0.42
N SER A 152 -14.42 -17.31 -0.71
CA SER A 152 -15.77 -17.64 -1.19
C SER A 152 -16.61 -18.56 -0.28
N VAL A 153 -16.20 -18.77 0.97
CA VAL A 153 -17.04 -19.42 1.98
C VAL A 153 -17.81 -18.32 2.70
N GLY A 154 -19.09 -18.19 2.35
CA GLY A 154 -19.96 -17.15 2.86
C GLY A 154 -20.18 -17.30 4.35
N ASN A 155 -19.50 -16.46 5.14
CA ASN A 155 -19.83 -16.27 6.54
C ASN A 155 -20.76 -15.05 6.66
N ASP A 156 -21.76 -15.14 7.53
CA ASP A 156 -22.70 -14.04 7.78
C ASP A 156 -22.09 -12.87 8.57
N PHE A 157 -20.85 -13.03 9.04
CA PHE A 157 -20.12 -12.02 9.80
C PHE A 157 -19.66 -10.86 8.91
N LYS A 158 -19.74 -9.65 9.47
CA LYS A 158 -19.22 -8.45 8.83
C LYS A 158 -17.74 -8.29 9.17
N HIS A 159 -16.94 -8.09 8.14
CA HIS A 159 -15.50 -7.91 8.27
C HIS A 159 -15.12 -6.51 7.77
N PRO A 160 -14.13 -5.84 8.37
CA PRO A 160 -13.67 -4.57 7.86
C PRO A 160 -12.93 -4.75 6.53
N LEU A 161 -13.17 -3.81 5.60
CA LEU A 161 -12.48 -3.76 4.32
C LEU A 161 -11.45 -2.63 4.37
N ILE A 162 -10.23 -2.94 3.97
CA ILE A 162 -9.16 -1.96 3.79
C ILE A 162 -8.92 -1.80 2.31
N THR A 163 -9.01 -0.56 1.82
CA THR A 163 -8.67 -0.23 0.44
C THR A 163 -7.34 0.50 0.44
N ILE A 164 -6.39 -0.04 -0.34
CA ILE A 164 -5.13 0.61 -0.65
C ILE A 164 -5.31 1.26 -2.02
N THR A 165 -5.14 2.58 -2.07
CA THR A 165 -5.26 3.37 -3.29
C THR A 165 -3.90 3.97 -3.63
N ALA A 166 -3.47 3.85 -4.88
CA ALA A 166 -2.25 4.47 -5.37
C ALA A 166 -2.42 5.08 -6.77
N MET A 167 -1.62 6.09 -7.08
CA MET A 167 -1.61 6.71 -8.41
C MET A 167 -0.68 5.93 -9.35
N SER A 168 -1.22 5.41 -10.46
CA SER A 168 -0.42 4.85 -11.57
C SER A 168 0.26 5.95 -12.39
N SER A 169 1.20 5.60 -13.25
CA SER A 169 1.79 6.52 -14.24
C SER A 169 0.72 7.21 -15.09
N SER A 170 -0.32 6.47 -15.50
CA SER A 170 -1.45 7.03 -16.26
C SER A 170 -2.31 8.01 -15.46
N ALA A 171 -2.48 7.77 -14.15
CA ALA A 171 -3.20 8.67 -13.26
C ALA A 171 -2.39 9.95 -12.97
N LEU A 172 -1.06 9.84 -12.88
CA LEU A 172 -0.16 10.98 -12.73
C LEU A 172 -0.17 11.89 -13.96
N ALA A 173 -0.22 11.31 -15.16
CA ALA A 173 -0.24 12.06 -16.41
C ALA A 173 -1.54 12.85 -16.65
N ASN A 174 -2.67 12.34 -16.17
CA ASN A 174 -4.01 12.89 -16.46
C ASN A 174 -4.68 13.56 -15.25
N SER A 175 -3.97 13.71 -14.12
CA SER A 175 -4.38 14.41 -12.90
C SER A 175 -5.90 14.57 -12.72
N VAL A 176 -6.59 13.51 -12.26
CA VAL A 176 -7.86 13.54 -11.45
C VAL A 176 -8.90 12.44 -11.78
N GLU A 177 -8.76 11.56 -12.78
CA GLU A 177 -9.77 10.50 -12.94
C GLU A 177 -9.60 9.32 -11.96
N ASP A 178 -10.62 9.11 -11.13
CA ASP A 178 -10.65 8.10 -10.07
C ASP A 178 -10.53 6.65 -10.60
N GLY A 179 -10.86 6.43 -11.87
CA GLY A 179 -10.73 5.16 -12.59
C GLY A 179 -9.31 4.81 -13.03
N LEU A 180 -8.36 5.76 -13.00
CA LEU A 180 -6.95 5.50 -13.35
C LEU A 180 -6.10 5.14 -12.12
N LYS A 181 -6.66 5.29 -10.91
CA LYS A 181 -6.00 4.90 -9.67
C LYS A 181 -6.03 3.39 -9.50
N ILE A 182 -4.90 2.82 -9.09
CA ILE A 182 -4.82 1.40 -8.74
C ILE A 182 -5.43 1.24 -7.34
N ARG A 183 -6.39 0.33 -7.22
CA ARG A 183 -7.10 0.05 -5.96
C ARG A 183 -7.05 -1.44 -5.66
N TYR A 184 -6.58 -1.77 -4.46
CA TYR A 184 -6.66 -3.12 -3.92
C TYR A 184 -7.49 -3.10 -2.65
N THR A 185 -8.57 -3.88 -2.64
CA THR A 185 -9.45 -4.01 -1.47
C THR A 185 -9.22 -5.36 -0.81
N VAL A 186 -8.92 -5.33 0.49
CA VAL A 186 -8.61 -6.51 1.30
C VAL A 186 -9.68 -6.67 2.36
N CYS A 187 -10.27 -7.87 2.42
CA CYS A 187 -11.19 -8.25 3.49
C CYS A 187 -10.39 -8.84 4.67
N LEU A 188 -10.56 -8.27 5.86
CA LEU A 188 -9.88 -8.77 7.06
C LEU A 188 -10.73 -9.83 7.75
N SER A 189 -10.70 -11.05 7.21
CA SER A 189 -11.55 -12.17 7.66
C SER A 189 -11.33 -12.60 9.12
N ASN A 190 -10.16 -12.31 9.69
CA ASN A 190 -9.86 -12.67 11.09
C ASN A 190 -10.37 -11.64 12.10
N ILE A 191 -10.97 -10.54 11.62
CA ILE A 191 -11.45 -9.42 12.43
C ILE A 191 -12.96 -9.30 12.23
N ARG A 192 -13.77 -9.42 13.30
CA ARG A 192 -15.24 -9.33 13.20
C ARG A 192 -15.76 -8.02 13.78
N SER A 193 -16.51 -7.27 12.96
CA SER A 193 -17.15 -6.05 13.41
C SER A 193 -18.55 -6.26 13.95
#